data_AF-A0AA91GKG8-F1
#
_entry.id   AF-A0AA91GKG8-F1
#
_cell.length_a   1.000
_cell.length_b   1.000
_cell.length_c   1.000
_cell.angle_alpha   90.00
_cell.angle_beta   90.00
_cell.angle_gamma   90.00
#
_symmetry.space_group_name_H-M   'P 1'
#
loop_
_entity.id
_entity.type
_entity.pdbx_description
1 polymer ?
#
loop_
_entity_poly.entity_id
_entity_poly.type
_entity_poly.pdbx_seq_one_letter_code
_entity_poly.pdbx_strand_id
1 'polypeptide(L)'
;MTVNDATRKLVRQRANFLCEYCHSLEEASAAKFAIDHILPQSLGGSDNPDNLALACQRCNGYRYNFTTGIDPQTQEVIPLFHPRKQKWSDHFIWSTDGLRIIGVTPTGRATCNRLDVNDERHNEGSIVKARRLWLQGGWHPPEEDPRQQT
;
A
#
# COMPACT_ATOMS: atom_id res chain seq x y z
N MET A 1 -6.94 13.97 18.58
CA MET A 1 -7.65 12.82 19.15
C MET A 1 -7.10 11.56 18.53
N THR A 2 -7.01 10.47 19.28
CA THR A 2 -6.48 9.19 18.80
C THR A 2 -7.63 8.33 18.27
N VAL A 3 -7.41 7.64 17.14
CA VAL A 3 -8.39 6.70 16.58
C VAL A 3 -8.71 5.61 17.62
N ASN A 4 -9.99 5.44 17.96
CA ASN A 4 -10.41 4.49 19.00
C ASN A 4 -10.26 3.02 18.55
N ASP A 5 -10.18 2.09 19.50
CA ASP A 5 -9.90 0.67 19.21
C ASP A 5 -10.95 -0.01 18.32
N ALA A 6 -12.23 0.36 18.45
CA ALA A 6 -13.29 -0.18 17.61
C ALA A 6 -13.04 0.19 16.12
N THR A 7 -12.71 1.44 15.84
CA THR A 7 -12.32 1.91 14.51
C THR A 7 -11.02 1.25 14.05
N ARG A 8 -10.02 1.09 14.91
CA ARG A 8 -8.76 0.40 14.56
C ARG A 8 -8.99 -1.06 14.18
N LYS A 9 -9.94 -1.75 14.84
CA LYS A 9 -10.33 -3.13 14.51
C LYS A 9 -11.10 -3.18 13.19
N LEU A 10 -12.06 -2.28 13.00
CA LEU A 10 -12.83 -2.16 11.76
C LEU A 10 -11.92 -1.98 10.54
N VAL A 11 -10.97 -1.05 10.59
CA VAL A 11 -10.03 -0.77 9.49
C VAL A 11 -9.19 -2.01 9.16
N ARG A 12 -8.68 -2.73 10.17
CA ARG A 12 -7.90 -3.96 9.96
C ARG A 12 -8.70 -5.07 9.31
N GLN A 13 -9.90 -5.33 9.82
CA GLN A 13 -10.77 -6.39 9.30
C GLN A 13 -11.21 -6.09 7.87
N ARG A 14 -11.59 -4.85 7.57
CA ARG A 14 -11.94 -4.41 6.21
C ARG A 14 -10.78 -4.59 5.22
N ALA A 15 -9.55 -4.38 5.67
CA ALA A 15 -8.35 -4.53 4.84
C ALA A 15 -7.86 -5.98 4.74
N ASN A 16 -8.56 -6.96 5.32
CA ASN A 16 -8.11 -8.36 5.46
C ASN A 16 -6.68 -8.46 6.04
N PHE A 17 -6.32 -7.54 6.93
CA PHE A 17 -4.98 -7.43 7.51
C PHE A 17 -3.85 -7.20 6.48
N LEU A 18 -4.19 -6.78 5.26
CA LEU A 18 -3.24 -6.37 4.24
C LEU A 18 -2.97 -4.87 4.31
N CYS A 19 -1.73 -4.45 4.08
CA CYS A 19 -1.44 -3.04 3.81
C CYS A 19 -2.19 -2.63 2.55
N GLU A 20 -3.06 -1.63 2.64
CA GLU A 20 -3.97 -1.26 1.54
C GLU A 20 -3.27 -0.59 0.35
N TYR A 21 -1.96 -0.36 0.44
CA TYR A 21 -1.13 0.16 -0.63
C TYR A 21 -0.29 -0.92 -1.31
N CYS A 22 0.40 -1.75 -0.52
CA CYS A 22 1.39 -2.72 -1.04
C CYS A 22 1.01 -4.18 -0.82
N HIS A 23 -0.15 -4.44 -0.21
CA HIS A 23 -0.71 -5.78 0.02
C HIS A 23 0.24 -6.74 0.76
N SER A 24 1.19 -6.22 1.54
CA SER A 24 1.90 -7.00 2.56
C SER A 24 0.95 -7.40 3.68
N LEU A 25 1.06 -8.62 4.19
CA LEU A 25 0.26 -9.12 5.31
C LEU A 25 0.79 -8.62 6.66
N GLU A 26 -0.08 -8.12 7.54
CA GLU A 26 0.28 -7.64 8.89
C GLU A 26 0.92 -8.75 9.72
N GLU A 27 0.46 -10.00 9.56
CA GLU A 27 1.01 -11.19 10.24
C GLU A 27 2.45 -11.52 9.82
N ALA A 28 2.86 -11.12 8.62
CA ALA A 28 4.24 -11.29 8.16
C ALA A 28 5.21 -10.21 8.71
N SER A 29 4.71 -9.29 9.55
CA SER A 29 5.47 -8.19 10.13
C SER A 29 5.64 -8.37 11.65
N ALA A 30 6.83 -8.05 12.16
CA ALA A 30 7.10 -8.06 13.60
C ALA A 30 6.32 -6.98 14.37
N ALA A 31 5.84 -5.95 13.67
CA ALA A 31 5.04 -4.86 14.24
C ALA A 31 3.68 -4.74 13.55
N LYS A 32 2.66 -4.37 14.33
CA LYS A 32 1.34 -4.02 13.80
C LYS A 32 1.44 -2.84 12.85
N PHE A 33 0.58 -2.86 11.84
CA PHE A 33 0.43 -1.78 10.87
C PHE A 33 -0.24 -0.56 11.51
N ALA A 34 0.06 0.60 10.93
CA ALA A 34 -0.52 1.88 11.32
C ALA A 34 -1.93 2.03 10.75
N ILE A 35 -2.75 2.83 11.45
CA ILE A 35 -4.00 3.34 10.90
C ILE A 35 -3.66 4.71 10.31
N ASP A 36 -3.53 4.75 8.99
CA ASP A 36 -3.12 5.91 8.22
C ASP A 36 -4.33 6.73 7.76
N HIS A 37 -4.18 8.04 7.68
CA HIS A 37 -5.20 8.98 7.22
C HIS A 37 -5.00 9.31 5.74
N ILE A 38 -5.95 8.91 4.89
CA ILE A 38 -5.89 9.06 3.42
C ILE A 38 -5.86 10.55 3.00
N LEU A 39 -6.65 11.40 3.65
CA LEU A 39 -6.36 12.82 3.79
C LEU A 39 -5.66 12.99 5.14
N PRO A 40 -4.38 13.39 5.18
CA PRO A 40 -3.64 13.56 6.43
C PRO A 40 -4.31 14.54 7.39
N GLN A 41 -4.20 14.31 8.70
CA GLN A 41 -4.73 15.23 9.72
C GLN A 41 -4.12 16.64 9.60
N SER A 42 -2.84 16.74 9.22
CA SER A 42 -2.17 18.03 8.96
C SER A 42 -2.80 18.84 7.82
N LEU A 43 -3.63 18.20 6.99
CA LEU A 43 -4.39 18.79 5.89
C LEU A 43 -5.90 18.78 6.16
N GLY A 44 -6.32 18.62 7.42
CA GLY A 44 -7.73 18.63 7.82
C GLY A 44 -8.45 17.28 7.72
N GLY A 45 -7.71 16.18 7.58
CA GLY A 45 -8.26 14.82 7.60
C GLY A 45 -8.97 14.46 8.90
N SER A 46 -10.08 13.73 8.80
CA SER A 46 -10.87 13.26 9.95
C SER A 46 -10.49 11.83 10.38
N ASP A 47 -10.86 11.45 11.61
CA ASP A 47 -10.73 10.07 12.12
C ASP A 47 -11.90 9.16 11.68
N ASN A 48 -12.73 9.62 10.72
CA ASN A 48 -13.81 8.81 10.18
C ASN A 48 -13.22 7.59 9.44
N PRO A 49 -13.74 6.36 9.65
CA PRO A 49 -13.31 5.15 8.92
C PRO A 49 -13.16 5.30 7.39
N ASP A 50 -13.91 6.20 6.75
CA ASP A 50 -13.84 6.50 5.32
C ASP A 50 -12.62 7.33 4.91
N ASN A 51 -11.90 7.88 5.88
CA ASN A 51 -10.61 8.55 5.70
C ASN A 51 -9.44 7.70 6.20
N LEU A 52 -9.67 6.47 6.65
CA LEU A 52 -8.64 5.63 7.26
C LEU A 52 -8.26 4.44 6.36
N ALA A 53 -6.97 4.11 6.35
CA ALA A 53 -6.40 2.95 5.69
C ALA A 53 -5.48 2.16 6.63
N LEU A 54 -5.38 0.84 6.45
CA LEU A 54 -4.33 0.04 7.07
C LEU A 54 -3.03 0.16 6.28
N ALA A 55 -1.95 0.61 6.90
CA ALA A 55 -0.68 0.84 6.22
C ALA A 55 0.50 0.22 6.97
N CYS A 56 1.33 -0.56 6.28
CA CYS A 56 2.60 -1.01 6.85
C CYS A 56 3.52 0.18 7.15
N GLN A 57 4.51 -0.02 8.04
CA GLN A 57 5.42 1.06 8.45
C GLN A 57 6.12 1.73 7.26
N ARG A 58 6.52 0.94 6.25
CA ARG A 58 7.15 1.47 5.01
C ARG A 58 6.20 2.39 4.24
N CYS A 59 5.01 1.90 3.88
CA CYS A 59 4.05 2.70 3.12
C CYS A 59 3.59 3.93 3.91
N ASN A 60 3.28 3.78 5.21
CA ASN A 60 2.90 4.90 6.05
C ASN A 60 4.02 5.96 6.14
N GLY A 61 5.27 5.53 6.35
CA GLY A 61 6.42 6.42 6.45
C GLY A 61 6.73 7.17 5.16
N TYR A 62 6.71 6.47 4.02
CA TYR A 62 6.96 7.10 2.71
C TYR A 62 5.78 7.94 2.20
N ARG A 63 4.54 7.56 2.57
CA ARG A 63 3.37 8.37 2.30
C ARG A 63 3.43 9.66 3.10
N TYR A 64 3.69 9.59 4.40
CA TYR A 64 3.71 10.74 5.31
C TYR A 64 2.43 11.60 5.15
N ASN A 65 2.55 12.90 4.85
CA ASN A 65 1.42 13.78 4.52
C ASN A 65 1.18 13.94 2.99
N PHE A 66 1.79 13.05 2.22
CA PHE A 66 1.67 12.80 0.79
C PHE A 66 0.23 12.53 0.32
N THR A 67 -0.39 13.42 -0.47
CA THR A 67 -1.66 13.10 -1.20
C THR A 67 -1.47 12.94 -2.71
N THR A 68 -0.30 13.35 -3.23
CA THR A 68 0.09 13.23 -4.65
C THR A 68 1.49 12.62 -4.79
N GLY A 69 1.78 12.13 -5.99
CA GLY A 69 3.09 11.64 -6.41
C GLY A 69 3.35 11.98 -7.87
N ILE A 70 4.59 11.83 -8.32
CA ILE A 70 4.97 12.04 -9.72
C ILE A 70 4.81 10.71 -10.46
N ASP A 71 4.03 10.68 -11.55
CA ASP A 71 4.04 9.55 -12.48
C ASP A 71 5.37 9.55 -13.25
N PRO A 72 6.23 8.53 -13.07
CA PRO A 72 7.53 8.48 -13.74
C PRO A 72 7.43 8.46 -15.27
N GLN A 73 6.29 8.07 -15.87
CA GLN A 73 6.14 8.05 -17.33
C GLN A 73 5.80 9.43 -17.90
N THR A 74 4.84 10.14 -17.30
CA THR A 74 4.35 11.42 -17.83
C THR A 74 5.00 12.63 -17.17
N GLN A 75 5.68 12.44 -16.04
CA GLN A 75 6.22 13.49 -15.16
C GLN A 75 5.14 14.41 -14.54
N GLU A 76 3.87 14.04 -14.65
CA GLU A 76 2.76 14.79 -14.08
C GLU A 76 2.59 14.49 -12.58
N VAL A 77 2.04 15.45 -11.85
CA VAL A 77 1.64 15.29 -10.45
C VAL A 77 0.26 14.64 -10.41
N ILE A 78 0.20 13.39 -9.98
CA ILE A 78 -1.01 12.57 -9.95
C ILE A 78 -1.44 12.30 -8.50
N PRO A 79 -2.76 12.32 -8.18
CA PRO A 79 -3.25 11.84 -6.89
C PRO A 79 -2.80 10.41 -6.59
N LEU A 80 -2.39 10.16 -5.34
CA LEU A 80 -2.08 8.80 -4.90
C LEU A 80 -3.33 7.94 -4.83
N PHE A 81 -3.13 6.62 -4.88
CA PHE A 81 -4.19 5.63 -4.78
C PHE A 81 -5.04 5.82 -3.51
N HIS A 82 -6.35 5.78 -3.68
CA HIS A 82 -7.34 6.01 -2.63
C HIS A 82 -8.13 4.72 -2.34
N PRO A 83 -7.76 3.93 -1.31
CA PRO A 83 -8.32 2.59 -1.07
C PRO A 83 -9.82 2.54 -0.72
N ARG A 84 -10.43 3.70 -0.47
CA ARG A 84 -11.88 3.83 -0.25
C ARG A 84 -12.67 4.22 -1.50
N LYS A 85 -12.00 4.63 -2.58
CA LYS A 85 -12.64 5.12 -3.82
C LYS A 85 -12.23 4.34 -5.06
N GLN A 86 -11.15 3.56 -4.98
CA GLN A 86 -10.55 2.84 -6.10
C GLN A 86 -10.33 1.38 -5.71
N LYS A 87 -10.42 0.48 -6.70
CA LYS A 87 -10.06 -0.93 -6.52
C LYS A 87 -8.57 -1.10 -6.78
N TRP A 88 -7.88 -1.88 -5.94
CA TRP A 88 -6.45 -2.09 -6.08
C TRP A 88 -6.09 -2.71 -7.44
N SER A 89 -6.86 -3.72 -7.86
CA SER A 89 -6.67 -4.45 -9.14
C SER A 89 -6.87 -3.61 -10.40
N ASP A 90 -7.53 -2.45 -10.32
CA ASP A 90 -7.65 -1.51 -11.44
C ASP A 90 -6.34 -0.72 -11.67
N HIS A 91 -5.51 -0.62 -10.64
CA HIS A 91 -4.34 0.26 -10.60
C HIS A 91 -3.00 -0.48 -10.52
N PHE A 92 -3.02 -1.70 -10.00
CA PHE A 92 -1.83 -2.47 -9.71
C PHE A 92 -1.97 -3.92 -10.15
N ILE A 93 -0.84 -4.52 -10.49
CA ILE A 93 -0.71 -5.94 -10.78
C ILE A 93 0.62 -6.44 -10.19
N TRP A 94 0.65 -7.68 -9.74
CA TRP A 94 1.90 -8.34 -9.40
C TRP A 94 2.66 -8.78 -10.66
N SER A 95 3.98 -8.69 -10.63
CA SER A 95 4.84 -9.33 -11.63
C SER A 95 4.59 -10.84 -11.69
N THR A 96 4.98 -11.47 -12.80
CA THR A 96 4.79 -12.92 -13.01
C THR A 96 5.37 -13.76 -11.87
N ASP A 97 6.51 -13.35 -11.29
CA ASP A 97 7.14 -14.00 -10.13
C ASP A 97 6.49 -13.68 -8.78
N GLY A 98 5.49 -12.79 -8.75
CA GLY A 98 4.79 -12.36 -7.55
C GLY A 98 5.59 -11.47 -6.61
N LEU A 99 6.76 -10.95 -7.02
CA LEU A 99 7.66 -10.22 -6.10
C LEU A 99 7.54 -8.70 -6.18
N ARG A 100 7.03 -8.16 -7.30
CA ARG A 100 7.01 -6.72 -7.59
C ARG A 100 5.60 -6.25 -7.89
N ILE A 101 5.26 -5.06 -7.41
CA ILE A 101 4.02 -4.38 -7.76
C ILE A 101 4.28 -3.47 -8.94
N ILE A 102 3.45 -3.59 -9.97
CA ILE A 102 3.51 -2.78 -11.19
C ILE A 102 2.28 -1.89 -11.21
N GLY A 103 2.50 -0.57 -11.27
CA GLY A 103 1.41 0.39 -11.49
C GLY A 103 1.01 0.40 -12.95
N VAL A 104 -0.25 0.06 -13.26
CA VAL A 104 -0.74 -0.04 -14.65
C VAL A 104 -1.51 1.20 -15.12
N THR A 105 -1.77 2.14 -14.21
CA THR A 105 -2.33 3.47 -14.51
C THR A 105 -1.42 4.58 -13.99
N PRO A 106 -1.63 5.86 -14.38
CA PRO A 106 -0.89 6.98 -13.80
C PRO A 106 -0.94 7.04 -12.27
N THR A 107 -2.13 6.83 -11.66
CA THR A 107 -2.29 6.74 -10.20
C THR A 107 -1.47 5.59 -9.62
N GLY A 108 -1.51 4.41 -10.25
CA GLY A 108 -0.73 3.26 -9.79
C GLY A 108 0.77 3.53 -9.85
N ARG A 109 1.28 4.05 -10.97
CA ARG A 109 2.71 4.37 -11.14
C ARG A 109 3.18 5.47 -10.19
N ALA A 110 2.42 6.55 -10.06
CA ALA A 110 2.71 7.62 -9.12
C ALA A 110 2.71 7.12 -7.67
N THR A 111 1.80 6.20 -7.32
CA THR A 111 1.75 5.56 -5.98
C THR A 111 2.96 4.67 -5.74
N CYS A 112 3.30 3.78 -6.69
CA CYS A 112 4.47 2.93 -6.61
C CYS A 112 5.76 3.76 -6.45
N ASN A 113 5.89 4.83 -7.25
CA ASN A 113 7.01 5.75 -7.19
C ASN A 113 7.02 6.54 -5.88
N ARG A 114 5.88 7.02 -5.37
CA ARG A 114 5.84 7.80 -4.13
C ARG A 114 6.20 6.97 -2.90
N LEU A 115 5.59 5.78 -2.81
CA LEU A 115 5.69 4.89 -1.65
C LEU A 115 6.87 3.93 -1.73
N ASP A 116 7.60 3.94 -2.85
CA ASP A 116 8.71 3.03 -3.13
C ASP A 116 8.34 1.57 -2.82
N VAL A 117 7.18 1.11 -3.32
CA VAL A 117 6.56 -0.15 -2.87
C VAL A 117 7.40 -1.40 -3.16
N ASN A 118 8.44 -1.27 -3.99
CA ASN A 118 9.38 -2.32 -4.35
C ASN A 118 10.81 -2.10 -3.80
N ASP A 119 11.06 -1.05 -3.00
CA ASP A 119 12.42 -0.70 -2.51
C ASP A 119 13.43 -0.50 -3.65
N GLU A 120 13.04 0.27 -4.69
CA GLU A 120 13.94 0.60 -5.81
C GLU A 120 14.94 1.69 -5.44
N ARG A 121 14.56 2.58 -4.52
CA ARG A 121 15.38 3.74 -4.15
C ARG A 121 15.90 3.64 -2.72
N HIS A 122 15.17 2.95 -1.85
CA HIS A 122 15.54 2.75 -0.45
C HIS A 122 15.73 1.27 -0.12
N ASN A 123 16.48 0.99 0.96
CA ASN A 123 16.59 -0.32 1.59
C ASN A 123 17.03 -1.49 0.68
N GLU A 124 17.71 -1.23 -0.44
CA GLU A 124 18.37 -2.24 -1.27
C GLU A 124 17.48 -3.44 -1.64
N GLY A 125 16.23 -3.19 -2.05
CA GLY A 125 15.27 -4.23 -2.44
C GLY A 125 14.82 -5.15 -1.29
N SER A 126 14.94 -4.72 -0.03
CA SER A 126 14.63 -5.56 1.14
C SER A 126 13.22 -6.14 1.11
N ILE A 127 12.20 -5.37 0.71
CA ILE A 127 10.84 -5.91 0.59
C ILE A 127 10.72 -7.00 -0.47
N VAL A 128 11.43 -6.90 -1.59
CA VAL A 128 11.43 -7.92 -2.65
C VAL A 128 12.11 -9.20 -2.14
N LYS A 129 13.20 -9.06 -1.37
CA LYS A 129 13.85 -10.19 -0.68
C LYS A 129 12.91 -10.86 0.33
N ALA A 130 12.16 -10.08 1.11
CA ALA A 130 11.18 -10.59 2.07
C ALA A 130 10.01 -11.31 1.37
N ARG A 131 9.43 -10.72 0.32
CA ARG A 131 8.35 -11.33 -0.49
C ARG A 131 8.74 -12.70 -1.05
N ARG A 132 10.02 -12.90 -1.41
CA ARG A 132 10.52 -14.22 -1.84
C ARG A 132 10.38 -15.29 -0.74
N LEU A 133 10.67 -14.92 0.51
CA LEU A 133 10.49 -15.82 1.66
C LEU A 133 9.01 -16.03 1.98
N TRP A 134 8.20 -14.97 1.91
CA TRP A 134 6.75 -15.07 2.14
C TRP A 134 6.04 -15.93 1.08
N LEU A 135 6.51 -15.90 -0.16
CA LEU A 135 6.04 -16.78 -1.24
C LEU A 135 6.28 -18.25 -0.91
N GLN A 136 7.46 -18.59 -0.36
CA GLN A 136 7.76 -19.96 0.10
C GLN A 136 6.86 -20.39 1.27
N GLY A 137 6.45 -19.44 2.11
CA GLY A 137 5.50 -19.66 3.21
C GLY A 137 4.02 -19.67 2.81
N GLY A 138 3.70 -19.42 1.53
CA GLY A 138 2.31 -19.35 1.05
C GLY A 138 1.53 -18.11 1.51
N TRP A 139 2.20 -17.07 2.01
CA TRP A 139 1.56 -15.83 2.48
C TRP A 139 1.49 -14.73 1.43
N HIS A 140 2.10 -14.94 0.26
CA HIS A 140 2.32 -13.89 -0.73
C HIS A 140 2.41 -14.44 -2.17
N PRO A 141 1.94 -13.69 -3.18
CA PRO A 141 1.01 -12.55 -3.08
C PRO A 141 -0.39 -13.01 -2.63
N PRO A 142 -1.29 -12.10 -2.23
CA PRO A 142 -2.70 -12.45 -2.01
C PRO A 142 -3.30 -13.14 -3.23
N GLU A 143 -4.07 -14.21 -3.02
CA GLU A 143 -4.57 -15.07 -4.11
C GLU A 143 -5.47 -14.32 -5.12
N GLU A 144 -6.29 -13.40 -4.61
CA GLU A 144 -7.24 -12.59 -5.40
C GLU A 144 -6.58 -11.44 -6.16
N ASP A 145 -5.31 -11.12 -5.90
CA ASP A 145 -4.64 -10.04 -6.60
C ASP A 145 -4.27 -10.46 -8.02
N PRO A 146 -4.45 -9.57 -9.01
CA PRO A 146 -4.07 -9.88 -10.38
C PRO A 146 -2.54 -10.07 -10.49
N ARG A 147 -2.16 -11.02 -11.34
CA ARG A 147 -0.77 -11.33 -11.70
C ARG A 147 -0.58 -11.25 -13.21
N GLN A 148 0.56 -10.72 -13.66
CA GLN A 148 0.93 -10.75 -15.07
C GLN A 148 0.94 -12.22 -15.57
N GLN A 149 0.30 -12.45 -16.70
CA GLN A 149 0.38 -13.74 -17.40
C GLN A 149 1.76 -13.88 -18.05
N THR A 150 2.23 -15.12 -18.18
CA THR A 150 3.50 -15.45 -18.86
C THR A 150 3.34 -15.37 -20.37
#